data_AF-A0A4W5KMW5-F1
#
_entry.id   AF-A0A4W5KMW5-F1
#
_cell.length_a   1.000
_cell.length_b   1.000
_cell.length_c   1.000
_cell.angle_alpha   90.00
_cell.angle_beta   90.00
_cell.angle_gamma   90.00
#
_symmetry.space_group_name_H-M   'P 1'
#
loop_
_entity.id
_entity.type
_entity.pdbx_description
1 polymer ?
#
loop_
_entity_poly.entity_id
_entity_poly.type
_entity_poly.pdbx_seq_one_letter_code
_entity_poly.pdbx_strand_id
1 'polypeptide(L)'
;VSNVLRETWLIYKHTKLQKKIDHSRVRKHQRKFLQAIHQLRSVKMEQRKLSDQANTLVDLSKMQSVMYELMSELNDRSEDLERQMLSLETRVEQLTAGFSALPAHLSATLSAQHTTLLHLLRERDYRGGWGGGGAGGGGTALVTVTQLAPAHALTPSPTLAPEPQHPPEGTIEGSTSPNTSTSSC
;
A
#
# COMPACT_ATOMS: atom_id res chain seq x y z
N VAL A 1 20.62 -39.43 -32.21
CA VAL A 1 21.17 -40.60 -31.46
C VAL A 1 21.45 -41.80 -32.35
N SER A 2 20.49 -42.30 -33.15
CA SER A 2 20.62 -43.51 -34.01
C SER A 2 21.98 -43.68 -34.73
N ASN A 3 22.47 -42.65 -35.43
CA ASN A 3 23.74 -42.72 -36.17
C ASN A 3 24.96 -43.07 -35.29
N VAL A 4 25.01 -42.62 -34.04
CA VAL A 4 26.13 -42.93 -33.14
C VAL A 4 26.14 -44.44 -32.83
N LEU A 5 25.00 -44.99 -32.42
CA LEU A 5 24.85 -46.42 -32.12
C LEU A 5 25.12 -47.29 -33.36
N ARG A 6 24.60 -46.86 -34.53
CA ARG A 6 24.82 -47.53 -35.83
C ARG A 6 26.30 -47.65 -36.16
N GLU A 7 27.06 -46.57 -36.09
CA GLU A 7 28.49 -46.61 -36.41
C GLU A 7 29.31 -47.33 -35.34
N THR A 8 28.97 -47.22 -34.04
CA THR A 8 29.59 -48.03 -32.97
C THR A 8 29.46 -49.53 -33.24
N TRP A 9 28.26 -50.00 -33.59
CA TRP A 9 28.02 -51.41 -33.91
C TRP A 9 28.80 -51.86 -35.16
N LEU A 10 28.85 -51.02 -36.20
CA LEU A 10 29.60 -51.32 -37.42
C LEU A 10 31.13 -51.36 -37.18
N ILE A 11 31.66 -50.50 -36.31
CA ILE A 11 33.07 -50.55 -35.88
C ILE A 11 33.34 -51.85 -35.12
N TYR A 12 32.50 -52.21 -34.13
CA TYR A 12 32.65 -53.46 -33.37
C TYR A 12 32.59 -54.68 -34.31
N LYS A 13 31.62 -54.73 -35.23
CA LYS A 13 31.51 -55.78 -36.25
C LYS A 13 32.79 -55.95 -37.06
N HIS A 14 33.33 -54.88 -37.61
CA HIS A 14 34.51 -54.93 -38.50
C HIS A 14 35.86 -55.04 -37.76
N THR A 15 35.89 -55.00 -36.42
CA THR A 15 37.12 -55.13 -35.62
C THR A 15 37.16 -56.34 -34.69
N LYS A 16 36.00 -56.88 -34.27
CA LYS A 16 35.89 -57.96 -33.27
C LYS A 16 35.09 -59.18 -33.73
N LEU A 17 34.20 -59.06 -34.72
CA LEU A 17 33.32 -60.17 -35.18
C LEU A 17 33.72 -60.78 -36.54
N GLN A 18 34.83 -60.35 -37.16
CA GLN A 18 35.29 -60.87 -38.45
C GLN A 18 36.67 -61.53 -38.37
N LYS A 19 36.86 -62.65 -39.10
CA LYS A 19 38.14 -63.39 -39.17
C LYS A 19 39.31 -62.58 -39.75
N LYS A 20 39.05 -61.52 -40.53
CA LYS A 20 40.06 -60.58 -41.06
C LYS A 20 39.51 -59.16 -40.91
N ILE A 21 40.36 -58.23 -40.45
CA ILE A 21 39.97 -56.83 -40.19
C ILE A 21 40.04 -56.03 -41.51
N ASP A 22 38.92 -55.42 -41.91
CA ASP A 22 38.87 -54.49 -43.04
C ASP A 22 39.12 -53.05 -42.55
N HIS A 23 40.40 -52.65 -42.51
CA HIS A 23 40.81 -51.32 -42.06
C HIS A 23 40.17 -50.18 -42.87
N SER A 24 39.79 -50.39 -44.14
CA SER A 24 39.15 -49.37 -44.96
C SER A 24 37.70 -49.13 -44.56
N ARG A 25 36.94 -50.20 -44.27
CA ARG A 25 35.60 -50.08 -43.67
C ARG A 25 35.66 -49.47 -42.27
N VAL A 26 36.59 -49.92 -41.42
CA VAL A 26 36.77 -49.39 -40.06
C VAL A 26 37.01 -47.88 -40.10
N ARG A 27 37.94 -47.38 -40.93
CA ARG A 27 38.19 -45.93 -41.10
C ARG A 27 36.94 -45.17 -41.59
N LYS A 28 36.15 -45.76 -42.50
CA LYS A 28 34.91 -45.14 -43.00
C LYS A 28 33.86 -44.98 -41.89
N HIS A 29 33.68 -46.01 -41.06
CA HIS A 29 32.73 -45.98 -39.94
C HIS A 29 33.23 -45.10 -38.79
N GLN A 30 34.53 -45.11 -38.49
CA GLN A 30 35.13 -44.18 -37.51
C GLN A 30 34.92 -42.71 -37.89
N ARG A 31 35.11 -42.34 -39.17
CA ARG A 31 34.86 -40.97 -39.65
C ARG A 31 33.38 -40.56 -39.46
N LYS A 32 32.45 -41.46 -39.79
CA LYS A 32 31.01 -41.23 -39.59
C LYS A 32 30.62 -41.17 -38.12
N PHE A 33 31.22 -42.01 -37.27
CA PHE A 33 31.03 -41.98 -35.83
C PHE A 33 31.46 -40.63 -35.24
N LEU A 34 32.67 -40.16 -35.56
CA LEU A 34 33.16 -38.84 -35.11
C LEU A 34 32.26 -37.70 -35.59
N GLN A 35 31.81 -37.75 -36.85
CA GLN A 35 30.86 -36.75 -37.38
C GLN A 35 29.51 -36.79 -36.65
N ALA A 36 28.97 -37.98 -36.34
CA ALA A 36 27.73 -38.12 -35.59
C ALA A 36 27.85 -37.66 -34.12
N ILE A 37 29.00 -37.89 -33.48
CA ILE A 37 29.32 -37.36 -32.14
C ILE A 37 29.41 -35.82 -32.18
N HIS A 38 30.06 -35.25 -33.20
CA HIS A 38 30.14 -33.80 -33.37
C HIS A 38 28.76 -33.17 -33.57
N GLN A 39 27.95 -33.70 -34.49
CA GLN A 39 26.56 -33.25 -34.72
C GLN A 39 25.72 -33.32 -33.44
N LEU A 40 25.79 -34.44 -32.70
CA LEU A 40 25.09 -34.60 -31.42
C LEU A 40 25.53 -33.56 -30.38
N ARG A 41 26.83 -33.22 -30.35
CA ARG A 41 27.34 -32.16 -29.47
C ARG A 41 26.84 -30.78 -29.89
N SER A 42 26.86 -30.45 -31.17
CA SER A 42 26.34 -29.18 -31.71
C SER A 42 24.87 -28.98 -31.34
N VAL A 43 24.01 -29.96 -31.65
CA VAL A 43 22.58 -29.92 -31.33
C VAL A 43 22.35 -29.84 -29.82
N LYS A 44 23.12 -30.56 -28.99
CA LYS A 44 23.00 -30.47 -27.53
C LYS A 44 23.37 -29.07 -26.99
N MET A 45 24.38 -28.42 -27.57
CA MET A 45 24.77 -27.06 -27.18
C MET A 45 23.72 -26.04 -27.62
N GLU A 46 23.14 -26.21 -28.81
CA GLU A 46 22.06 -25.37 -29.34
C GLU A 46 20.77 -25.51 -28.53
N GLN A 47 20.36 -26.74 -28.20
CA GLN A 47 19.22 -26.98 -27.30
C GLN A 47 19.41 -26.32 -25.93
N ARG A 48 20.64 -26.31 -25.39
CA ARG A 48 20.91 -25.59 -24.14
C ARG A 48 20.72 -24.08 -24.33
N LYS A 49 21.30 -23.48 -25.37
CA LYS A 49 21.13 -22.04 -25.67
C LYS A 49 19.64 -21.64 -25.77
N LEU A 50 18.83 -22.44 -26.46
CA LEU A 50 17.39 -22.20 -26.57
C LEU A 50 16.68 -22.33 -25.22
N SER A 51 17.08 -23.29 -24.38
CA SER A 51 16.57 -23.41 -23.01
C SER A 51 16.97 -22.22 -22.14
N ASP A 52 18.21 -21.76 -22.23
CA ASP A 52 18.72 -20.60 -21.49
C ASP A 52 17.97 -19.32 -21.92
N GLN A 53 17.70 -19.16 -23.22
CA GLN A 53 16.87 -18.08 -23.76
C GLN A 53 15.42 -18.14 -23.22
N ALA A 54 14.79 -19.32 -23.21
CA ALA A 54 13.45 -19.49 -22.66
C ALA A 54 13.40 -19.11 -21.16
N ASN A 55 14.42 -19.51 -20.38
CA ASN A 55 14.55 -19.12 -18.98
C ASN A 55 14.67 -17.59 -18.82
N THR A 56 15.51 -16.92 -19.61
CA THR A 56 15.63 -15.45 -19.55
C THR A 56 14.34 -14.71 -19.89
N LEU A 57 13.50 -15.24 -20.78
CA LEU A 57 12.19 -14.67 -21.08
C LEU A 57 11.23 -14.84 -19.90
N VAL A 58 11.22 -16.02 -19.27
CA VAL A 58 10.41 -16.30 -18.07
C VAL A 58 10.83 -15.38 -16.91
N ASP A 59 12.12 -15.15 -16.72
CA ASP A 59 12.62 -14.26 -15.65
C ASP A 59 12.30 -12.78 -15.93
N LEU A 60 12.31 -12.35 -17.20
CA LEU A 60 11.81 -11.03 -17.60
C LEU A 60 10.31 -10.87 -17.28
N SER A 61 9.48 -11.88 -17.55
CA SER A 61 8.05 -11.84 -17.19
C SER A 61 7.81 -11.79 -15.68
N LYS A 62 8.62 -12.50 -14.88
CA LYS A 62 8.56 -12.39 -13.40
C LYS A 62 8.93 -10.99 -12.93
N MET A 63 10.02 -10.43 -13.46
CA MET A 63 10.46 -9.07 -13.14
C MET A 63 9.38 -8.04 -13.51
N GLN A 64 8.70 -8.22 -14.65
CA GLN A 64 7.58 -7.38 -15.06
C GLN A 64 6.39 -7.47 -14.09
N SER A 65 6.05 -8.66 -13.57
CA SER A 65 4.98 -8.83 -12.56
C SER A 65 5.30 -8.03 -11.30
N VAL A 66 6.48 -8.23 -10.72
CA VAL A 66 6.93 -7.53 -9.50
C VAL A 66 7.02 -6.02 -9.72
N MET A 67 7.45 -5.58 -10.91
CA MET A 67 7.50 -4.16 -11.27
C MET A 67 6.10 -3.54 -11.34
N TYR A 68 5.09 -4.25 -11.87
CA TYR A 68 3.71 -3.75 -11.89
C TYR A 68 3.08 -3.71 -10.49
N GLU A 69 3.32 -4.73 -9.66
CA GLU A 69 2.86 -4.74 -8.26
C GLU A 69 3.41 -3.52 -7.49
N LEU A 70 4.74 -3.30 -7.55
CA LEU A 70 5.38 -2.15 -6.90
C LEU A 70 4.91 -0.80 -7.48
N MET A 71 4.70 -0.71 -8.80
CA MET A 71 4.20 0.51 -9.43
C MET A 71 2.75 0.81 -9.03
N SER A 72 1.91 -0.21 -8.88
CA SER A 72 0.55 -0.07 -8.35
C SER A 72 0.59 0.43 -6.90
N GLU A 73 1.37 -0.22 -6.02
CA GLU A 73 1.51 0.22 -4.63
C GLU A 73 2.00 1.67 -4.51
N LEU A 74 2.91 2.09 -5.39
CA LEU A 74 3.43 3.46 -5.41
C LEU A 74 2.33 4.44 -5.88
N ASN A 75 1.57 4.09 -6.90
CA ASN A 75 0.43 4.89 -7.36
C ASN A 75 -0.63 5.03 -6.27
N ASP A 76 -1.03 3.94 -5.63
CA ASP A 76 -2.03 3.92 -4.57
C ASP A 76 -1.64 4.84 -3.39
N ARG A 77 -0.35 4.82 -3.01
CA ARG A 77 0.21 5.74 -2.00
C ARG A 77 0.25 7.19 -2.48
N SER A 78 0.53 7.45 -3.76
CA SER A 78 0.48 8.79 -4.35
C SER A 78 -0.94 9.36 -4.28
N GLU A 79 -1.94 8.59 -4.70
CA GLU A 79 -3.33 9.01 -4.67
C GLU A 79 -3.84 9.21 -3.22
N ASP A 80 -3.40 8.41 -2.25
CA ASP A 80 -3.75 8.64 -0.83
C ASP A 80 -3.15 9.96 -0.30
N LEU A 81 -1.89 10.26 -0.63
CA LEU A 81 -1.28 11.55 -0.29
C LEU A 81 -2.00 12.74 -0.94
N GLU A 82 -2.43 12.60 -2.20
CA GLU A 82 -3.26 13.61 -2.87
C GLU A 82 -4.62 13.82 -2.17
N ARG A 83 -5.29 12.73 -1.76
CA ARG A 83 -6.55 12.82 -0.97
C ARG A 83 -6.32 13.49 0.38
N GLN A 84 -5.23 13.17 1.07
CA GLN A 84 -4.86 13.82 2.33
C GLN A 84 -4.57 15.31 2.15
N MET A 85 -3.88 15.68 1.06
CA MET A 85 -3.61 17.08 0.70
C MET A 85 -4.90 17.86 0.43
N LEU A 86 -5.80 17.36 -0.42
CA LEU A 86 -7.10 17.99 -0.70
C LEU A 86 -7.96 18.15 0.57
N SER A 87 -7.90 17.18 1.48
CA SER A 87 -8.56 17.25 2.79
C SER A 87 -7.98 18.35 3.68
N LEU A 88 -6.65 18.51 3.69
CA LEU A 88 -5.98 19.60 4.40
C LEU A 88 -6.30 20.97 3.79
N GLU A 89 -6.28 21.10 2.47
CA GLU A 89 -6.69 22.32 1.74
C GLU A 89 -8.12 22.72 2.12
N THR A 90 -9.07 21.78 2.03
CA THR A 90 -10.48 21.99 2.42
C THR A 90 -10.59 22.47 3.89
N ARG A 91 -9.81 21.89 4.81
CA ARG A 91 -9.81 22.30 6.23
C ARG A 91 -9.20 23.69 6.44
N VAL A 92 -8.19 24.07 5.65
CA VAL A 92 -7.59 25.42 5.67
C VAL A 92 -8.56 26.45 5.10
N GLU A 93 -9.28 26.13 4.02
CA GLU A 93 -10.33 26.97 3.46
C GLU A 93 -11.47 27.21 4.47
N GLN A 94 -11.95 26.14 5.12
CA GLN A 94 -12.97 26.23 6.17
C GLN A 94 -12.53 27.11 7.35
N LEU A 95 -11.29 26.94 7.82
CA LEU A 95 -10.72 27.80 8.86
C LEU A 95 -10.64 29.26 8.40
N THR A 96 -10.19 29.50 7.17
CA THR A 96 -10.07 30.85 6.59
C THR A 96 -11.44 31.53 6.44
N ALA A 97 -12.46 30.79 6.01
CA ALA A 97 -13.85 31.26 5.94
C ALA A 97 -14.43 31.54 7.34
N GLY A 98 -14.12 30.70 8.34
CA GLY A 98 -14.48 30.96 9.73
C GLY A 98 -13.85 32.26 10.26
N PHE A 99 -12.56 32.47 10.02
CA PHE A 99 -11.85 33.69 10.43
C PHE A 99 -12.35 34.95 9.72
N SER A 100 -12.76 34.87 8.45
CA SER A 100 -13.32 36.03 7.73
C SER A 100 -14.77 36.35 8.13
N ALA A 101 -15.55 35.34 8.55
CA ALA A 101 -16.91 35.53 9.06
C ALA A 101 -16.96 36.07 10.51
N LEU A 102 -15.97 35.75 11.35
CA LEU A 102 -15.94 36.14 12.77
C LEU A 102 -16.17 37.65 13.02
N PRO A 103 -15.50 38.60 12.34
CA PRO A 103 -15.75 40.03 12.53
C PRO A 103 -17.20 40.45 12.24
N ALA A 104 -17.86 39.83 11.24
CA ALA A 104 -19.25 40.12 10.93
C ALA A 104 -20.19 39.62 12.02
N HIS A 105 -19.97 38.41 12.56
CA HIS A 105 -20.73 37.89 13.70
C HIS A 105 -20.54 38.73 14.98
N LEU A 106 -19.31 39.18 15.25
CA LEU A 106 -19.02 40.08 16.38
C LEU A 106 -19.72 41.43 16.22
N SER A 107 -19.67 42.03 15.03
CA SER A 107 -20.36 43.28 14.69
C SER A 107 -21.89 43.16 14.82
N ALA A 108 -22.47 42.08 14.31
CA ALA A 108 -23.90 41.78 14.44
C ALA A 108 -24.32 41.61 15.91
N THR A 109 -23.52 40.90 16.72
CA THR A 109 -23.80 40.70 18.15
C THR A 109 -23.69 42.01 18.93
N LEU A 110 -22.65 42.80 18.69
CA LEU A 110 -22.42 44.08 19.37
C LEU A 110 -23.52 45.09 19.01
N SER A 111 -23.90 45.19 17.75
CA SER A 111 -24.99 46.07 17.30
C SER A 111 -26.36 45.64 17.83
N ALA A 112 -26.64 44.34 17.90
CA ALA A 112 -27.86 43.81 18.51
C ALA A 112 -27.93 44.13 20.02
N GLN A 113 -26.83 43.95 20.76
CA GLN A 113 -26.76 44.33 22.18
C GLN A 113 -26.93 45.85 22.37
N HIS A 114 -26.30 46.68 21.54
CA HIS A 114 -26.43 48.13 21.60
C HIS A 114 -27.88 48.61 21.35
N THR A 115 -28.53 48.08 20.30
CA THR A 115 -29.94 48.39 20.00
C THR A 115 -30.87 47.95 21.14
N THR A 116 -30.60 46.80 21.77
CA THR A 116 -31.37 46.29 22.92
C THR A 116 -31.22 47.21 24.14
N LEU A 117 -29.98 47.64 24.44
CA LEU A 117 -29.69 48.60 25.51
C LEU A 117 -30.44 49.93 25.30
N LEU A 118 -30.39 50.48 24.08
CA LEU A 118 -31.11 51.71 23.74
C LEU A 118 -32.64 51.55 23.87
N HIS A 119 -33.19 50.38 23.56
CA HIS A 119 -34.60 50.08 23.75
C HIS A 119 -34.98 50.10 25.24
N LEU A 120 -34.20 49.43 26.09
CA LEU A 120 -34.41 49.39 27.55
C LEU A 120 -34.28 50.77 28.21
N LEU A 121 -33.30 51.59 27.77
CA LEU A 121 -33.19 52.98 28.25
C LEU A 121 -34.40 53.80 27.84
N ARG A 122 -34.85 53.68 26.57
CA ARG A 122 -36.05 54.37 26.07
C ARG A 122 -37.32 53.96 26.82
N GLU A 123 -37.51 52.67 27.07
CA GLU A 123 -38.61 52.17 27.92
C GLU A 123 -38.55 52.75 29.33
N ARG A 124 -37.36 52.79 29.95
CA ARG A 124 -37.15 53.39 31.27
C ARG A 124 -37.47 54.88 31.28
N ASP A 125 -37.06 55.62 30.26
CA ASP A 125 -37.28 57.06 30.18
C ASP A 125 -38.77 57.39 29.91
N TYR A 126 -39.48 56.59 29.10
CA TYR A 126 -40.95 56.65 29.02
C TYR A 126 -41.63 56.32 30.36
N ARG A 127 -41.14 55.32 31.08
CA ARG A 127 -41.65 54.90 32.39
C ARG A 127 -41.34 55.91 33.51
N GLY A 128 -40.32 56.76 33.33
CA GLY A 128 -40.01 57.89 34.21
C GLY A 128 -40.74 59.19 33.85
N GLY A 129 -41.18 59.36 32.59
CA GLY A 129 -41.85 60.57 32.11
C GLY A 129 -43.32 60.72 32.53
N TRP A 130 -43.97 59.66 33.02
CA TRP A 130 -45.37 59.64 33.43
C TRP A 130 -45.51 59.09 34.86
N GLY A 131 -45.09 59.88 35.86
CA GLY A 131 -45.01 59.40 37.24
C GLY A 131 -44.73 60.48 38.29
N GLY A 132 -45.34 61.66 38.16
CA GLY A 132 -45.29 62.68 39.20
C GLY A 132 -46.09 62.30 40.44
N GLY A 133 -45.46 61.62 41.40
CA GLY A 133 -45.98 61.43 42.77
C GLY A 133 -45.88 60.00 43.30
N GLY A 134 -45.20 59.82 44.44
CA GLY A 134 -45.23 58.57 45.21
C GLY A 134 -43.86 58.10 45.68
N ALA A 135 -43.57 58.38 46.96
CA ALA A 135 -42.33 58.03 47.64
C ALA A 135 -42.03 56.51 47.72
N GLY A 136 -40.73 56.19 47.74
CA GLY A 136 -40.19 55.17 48.65
C GLY A 136 -39.82 53.80 48.06
N GLY A 137 -38.81 53.18 48.69
CA GLY A 137 -38.48 51.77 48.52
C GLY A 137 -37.41 51.47 47.47
N GLY A 138 -36.18 51.25 47.92
CA GLY A 138 -35.12 50.73 47.04
C GLY A 138 -35.42 49.30 46.60
N GLY A 139 -35.27 49.04 45.30
CA GLY A 139 -35.33 47.70 44.71
C GLY A 139 -34.23 47.56 43.67
N THR A 140 -33.14 46.89 44.03
CA THR A 140 -32.07 46.54 43.09
C THR A 140 -32.58 45.47 42.12
N ALA A 141 -33.15 45.91 41.00
CA ALA A 141 -33.47 45.03 39.89
C ALA A 141 -32.17 44.53 39.25
N LEU A 142 -31.67 43.40 39.75
CA LEU A 142 -30.61 42.62 39.14
C LEU A 142 -31.10 42.17 37.76
N VAL A 143 -30.69 42.88 36.70
CA VAL A 143 -31.03 42.49 35.33
C VAL A 143 -30.19 41.27 34.98
N THR A 144 -30.76 40.08 35.09
CA THR A 144 -30.14 38.85 34.60
C THR A 144 -29.94 38.97 33.10
N VAL A 145 -28.68 38.91 32.66
CA VAL A 145 -28.31 38.78 31.26
C VAL A 145 -28.81 37.41 30.78
N THR A 146 -30.01 37.36 30.23
CA THR A 146 -30.58 36.13 29.69
C THR A 146 -29.83 35.76 28.42
N GLN A 147 -28.96 34.78 28.57
CA GLN A 147 -28.10 34.22 27.54
C GLN A 147 -28.94 33.63 26.39
N LEU A 148 -29.07 34.37 25.29
CA LEU A 148 -29.70 33.91 24.05
C LEU A 148 -28.79 32.91 23.33
N ALA A 149 -28.85 31.65 23.76
CA ALA A 149 -28.30 30.53 23.03
C ALA A 149 -29.38 29.90 22.14
N PRO A 150 -29.15 29.73 20.83
CA PRO A 150 -29.84 28.73 20.02
C PRO A 150 -29.18 27.36 20.27
N ALA A 151 -29.99 26.35 20.58
CA ALA A 151 -29.51 25.01 20.87
C ALA A 151 -29.15 24.23 19.59
N HIS A 152 -28.02 23.52 19.60
CA HIS A 152 -27.93 22.20 18.98
C HIS A 152 -27.26 21.24 19.96
N ALA A 153 -27.95 20.13 20.24
CA ALA A 153 -27.61 19.22 21.33
C ALA A 153 -26.54 18.20 20.92
N LEU A 154 -25.61 17.93 21.83
CA LEU A 154 -24.85 16.68 21.87
C LEU A 154 -24.95 16.08 23.27
N THR A 155 -25.75 15.02 23.37
CA THR A 155 -25.82 14.08 24.49
C THR A 155 -25.53 12.67 23.95
N PRO A 156 -25.20 11.69 24.79
CA PRO A 156 -24.05 11.68 25.69
C PRO A 156 -23.15 10.45 25.41
N SER A 157 -21.88 10.48 25.85
CA SER A 157 -21.04 9.27 25.86
C SER A 157 -21.51 8.27 26.93
N PRO A 158 -21.64 6.97 26.62
CA PRO A 158 -21.69 5.92 27.63
C PRO A 158 -20.28 5.34 27.89
N THR A 159 -19.89 5.33 29.15
CA THR A 159 -18.72 4.60 29.67
C THR A 159 -18.91 3.08 29.58
N LEU A 160 -17.91 2.34 29.11
CA LEU A 160 -17.55 1.03 29.70
C LEU A 160 -16.15 0.53 29.24
N ALA A 161 -15.32 0.14 30.20
CA ALA A 161 -14.26 -0.86 30.02
C ALA A 161 -14.79 -2.22 30.55
N PRO A 162 -14.26 -3.39 30.13
CA PRO A 162 -13.01 -3.88 30.71
C PRO A 162 -12.10 -4.77 29.81
N GLU A 163 -10.92 -5.08 30.35
CA GLU A 163 -9.98 -6.19 30.03
C GLU A 163 -10.60 -7.61 30.19
N PRO A 164 -9.90 -8.76 29.94
CA PRO A 164 -8.53 -9.02 29.41
C PRO A 164 -8.38 -10.23 28.42
N GLN A 165 -7.12 -10.57 28.07
CA GLN A 165 -6.53 -11.95 27.83
C GLN A 165 -5.90 -12.33 26.45
N HIS A 166 -4.69 -12.91 26.59
CA HIS A 166 -3.72 -13.64 25.72
C HIS A 166 -4.27 -14.83 24.89
N PRO A 167 -3.49 -15.59 24.07
CA PRO A 167 -2.25 -15.35 23.29
C PRO A 167 -2.45 -15.68 21.77
N PRO A 168 -1.39 -15.97 20.97
CA PRO A 168 -1.10 -17.39 20.73
C PRO A 168 0.39 -17.78 20.67
N GLU A 169 0.69 -18.99 21.15
CA GLU A 169 1.94 -19.74 20.94
C GLU A 169 1.54 -21.12 20.35
N GLY A 170 2.27 -21.67 19.37
CA GLY A 170 1.83 -22.91 18.70
C GLY A 170 2.73 -23.41 17.56
N THR A 171 3.70 -24.26 17.91
CA THR A 171 4.73 -24.85 17.03
C THR A 171 4.32 -26.19 16.40
N ILE A 172 4.67 -26.39 15.12
CA ILE A 172 4.86 -27.68 14.38
C ILE A 172 5.55 -27.34 13.05
N GLU A 173 6.52 -28.06 12.45
CA GLU A 173 7.34 -29.25 12.77
C GLU A 173 8.82 -28.90 12.43
N GLY A 174 9.90 -29.70 12.60
CA GLY A 174 10.12 -31.08 13.05
C GLY A 174 11.05 -31.86 12.08
N SER A 175 12.30 -32.13 12.49
CA SER A 175 13.35 -32.91 11.78
C SER A 175 13.91 -32.33 10.45
N THR A 176 15.19 -32.47 10.08
CA THR A 176 16.24 -33.43 10.50
C THR A 176 17.65 -32.82 10.35
N SER A 177 18.59 -33.16 11.26
CA SER A 177 20.05 -32.96 11.09
C SER A 177 20.71 -34.23 10.48
N PRO A 178 22.05 -34.34 10.30
CA PRO A 178 23.11 -33.35 10.08
C PRO A 178 23.90 -33.67 8.76
N ASN A 179 25.05 -33.01 8.52
CA ASN A 179 26.33 -33.56 7.98
C ASN A 179 27.25 -32.41 7.50
N THR A 180 28.34 -32.06 8.18
CA THR A 180 29.73 -32.57 8.05
C THR A 180 30.47 -32.33 6.72
N SER A 181 31.75 -31.98 6.88
CA SER A 181 32.87 -32.11 5.91
C SER A 181 33.23 -30.93 4.99
N THR A 182 34.21 -30.15 5.46
CA THR A 182 35.51 -29.89 4.79
C THR A 182 35.58 -29.70 3.27
N SER A 183 36.18 -28.58 2.84
CA SER A 183 37.56 -28.60 2.33
C SER A 183 38.12 -27.18 2.16
N SER A 184 39.29 -26.92 2.74
CA SER A 184 40.22 -25.94 2.17
C SER A 184 40.94 -26.57 0.98
N CYS A 185 41.25 -25.78 -0.06
CA CYS A 185 42.44 -25.87 -0.92
C CYS A 185 42.36 -24.78 -2.00
#